data_AF-A0A933QKM3-F1
#
_entry.id   AF-A0A933QKM3-F1
#
_cell.length_a   1.000
_cell.length_b   1.000
_cell.length_c   1.000
_cell.angle_alpha   90.00
_cell.angle_beta   90.00
_cell.angle_gamma   90.00
#
_symmetry.space_group_name_H-M   'P 1'
#
loop_
_entity.id
_entity.type
_entity.pdbx_description
1 polymer ?
#
loop_
_entity_poly.entity_id
_entity_poly.type
_entity_poly.pdbx_seq_one_letter_code
_entity_poly.pdbx_strand_id
1 'polypeptide(L)'
;MINKMIHPWFSALAIAAAVVFVSWSASSLPTGVSVQVYPTRVDSTVSSAPVASSQPAAATAIDNPPREETTERNATTEQSASPNTSVVTYRVDPNVFFPPSQGHELARDNCLNCHQLITFAYVRKTRDGWMRNRTNHVGRLSDLSEEQIGIIYEYLATIINPDLPIPDIPMSWVCSS
;
A
#
# COMPACT_ATOMS: atom_id res chain seq x y z
N MET A 1 -48.07 15.92 22.53
CA MET A 1 -48.42 15.27 21.24
C MET A 1 -47.11 14.78 20.63
N ILE A 2 -46.50 13.72 21.17
CA ILE A 2 -46.66 12.30 20.81
C ILE A 2 -46.76 12.10 19.29
N ASN A 3 -45.64 11.73 18.66
CA ASN A 3 -45.66 10.61 17.72
C ASN A 3 -44.28 9.93 17.63
N LYS A 4 -44.18 8.82 18.37
CA LYS A 4 -43.21 7.75 18.16
C LYS A 4 -43.61 7.02 16.88
N MET A 5 -42.71 6.86 15.92
CA MET A 5 -42.81 5.76 14.95
C MET A 5 -41.55 4.91 15.05
N ILE A 6 -41.75 3.84 15.81
CA ILE A 6 -40.90 2.68 15.95
C ILE A 6 -41.24 1.80 14.74
N HIS A 7 -40.28 1.55 13.85
CA HIS A 7 -40.34 0.41 12.94
C HIS A 7 -39.18 -0.53 13.28
N PRO A 8 -39.45 -1.67 13.94
CA PRO A 8 -38.56 -2.82 13.84
C PRO A 8 -38.79 -3.46 12.46
N TRP A 9 -37.99 -4.46 12.09
CA TRP A 9 -38.05 -5.28 10.86
C TRP A 9 -36.81 -5.08 9.99
N PHE A 10 -35.67 -5.58 10.45
CA PHE A 10 -34.86 -6.40 9.55
C PHE A 10 -34.44 -7.66 10.30
N SER A 11 -34.92 -8.76 9.75
CA SER A 11 -34.79 -10.12 10.22
C SER A 11 -33.32 -10.51 10.40
N ALA A 12 -33.05 -11.19 11.51
CA ALA A 12 -31.83 -11.94 11.72
C ALA A 12 -31.74 -13.04 10.63
N LEU A 13 -30.91 -12.82 9.62
CA LEU A 13 -30.47 -13.88 8.71
C LEU A 13 -29.33 -14.61 9.42
N ALA A 14 -29.64 -15.72 10.08
CA ALA A 14 -28.64 -16.65 10.57
C ALA A 14 -27.98 -17.32 9.35
N ILE A 15 -26.81 -16.83 8.95
CA ILE A 15 -25.96 -17.52 7.99
C ILE A 15 -25.33 -18.68 8.74
N ALA A 16 -25.83 -19.89 8.48
CA ALA A 16 -25.16 -21.11 8.88
C ALA A 16 -23.81 -21.18 8.15
N ALA A 17 -22.73 -20.95 8.90
CA ALA A 17 -21.37 -21.18 8.42
C ALA A 17 -21.18 -22.69 8.22
N ALA A 18 -21.36 -23.16 6.99
CA ALA A 18 -20.86 -24.46 6.58
C ALA A 18 -19.34 -24.40 6.59
N VAL A 19 -18.72 -24.92 7.65
CA VAL A 19 -17.28 -25.17 7.72
C VAL A 19 -16.96 -26.29 6.74
N VAL A 20 -16.65 -25.93 5.50
CA VAL A 20 -16.02 -26.87 4.56
C VAL A 20 -14.57 -27.04 5.01
N PHE A 21 -14.30 -28.14 5.71
CA PHE A 21 -12.94 -28.63 5.92
C PHE A 21 -12.37 -29.04 4.56
N VAL A 22 -11.67 -28.12 3.90
CA VAL A 22 -10.78 -28.46 2.81
C VAL A 22 -9.59 -29.19 3.42
N SER A 23 -9.61 -30.52 3.32
CA SER A 23 -8.48 -31.38 3.68
C SER A 23 -7.34 -31.10 2.70
N TRP A 24 -6.36 -30.32 3.14
CA TRP A 24 -5.14 -30.06 2.39
C TRP A 24 -4.29 -31.34 2.42
N SER A 25 -4.25 -32.05 1.29
CA SER A 25 -3.36 -33.20 1.14
C SER A 25 -1.92 -32.69 1.12
N ALA A 26 -1.16 -33.06 2.16
CA ALA A 26 0.27 -32.82 2.24
C ALA A 26 0.95 -33.47 1.03
N SER A 27 1.33 -32.65 0.05
CA SER A 27 2.20 -33.08 -1.04
C SER A 27 3.60 -33.24 -0.47
N SER A 28 4.14 -34.45 -0.58
CA SER A 28 5.49 -34.84 -0.22
C SER A 28 6.50 -33.83 -0.77
N LEU A 29 7.29 -33.21 0.11
CA LEU A 29 8.39 -32.35 -0.29
C LEU A 29 9.48 -33.17 -1.00
N PRO A 30 10.09 -32.67 -2.09
CA PRO A 30 11.30 -33.25 -2.64
C PRO A 30 12.46 -33.09 -1.64
N THR A 31 12.96 -34.20 -1.13
CA THR A 31 14.24 -34.26 -0.41
C THR A 31 15.37 -33.99 -1.39
N GLY A 32 15.95 -32.80 -1.34
CA GLY A 32 17.18 -32.52 -2.11
C GLY A 32 17.50 -31.05 -2.29
N VAL A 33 17.71 -30.31 -1.20
CA VAL A 33 18.43 -29.03 -1.26
C VAL A 33 19.67 -29.17 -0.40
N SER A 34 20.84 -29.26 -1.05
CA SER A 34 22.12 -29.10 -0.37
C SER A 34 22.25 -27.65 0.07
N VAL A 35 22.13 -27.42 1.37
CA VAL A 35 22.43 -26.14 2.00
C VAL A 35 23.95 -26.00 2.07
N GLN A 36 24.50 -25.08 1.27
CA GLN A 36 25.87 -24.64 1.43
C GLN A 36 25.93 -23.78 2.70
N VAL A 37 26.52 -24.34 3.75
CA VAL A 37 26.72 -23.68 5.04
C VAL A 37 27.77 -22.59 4.87
N TYR A 38 27.36 -21.33 4.95
CA TYR A 38 28.28 -20.22 5.17
C TYR A 38 28.62 -20.14 6.67
N PRO A 39 29.90 -19.97 7.05
CA PRO A 39 30.27 -19.87 8.46
C PRO A 39 29.66 -18.62 9.09
N THR A 40 28.87 -18.82 10.13
CA THR A 40 28.35 -17.80 11.03
C THR A 40 29.49 -17.13 11.78
N ARG A 41 29.50 -15.80 11.74
CA ARG A 41 30.33 -14.95 12.59
C ARG A 41 29.86 -15.09 14.03
N VAL A 42 30.82 -15.38 14.91
CA VAL A 42 30.67 -15.58 16.34
C VAL A 42 30.12 -14.36 17.09
N ASP A 43 29.26 -14.69 18.05
CA ASP A 43 28.82 -14.02 19.27
C ASP A 43 29.07 -12.52 19.49
N SER A 44 27.98 -11.83 19.78
CA SER A 44 27.95 -10.76 20.78
C SER A 44 26.68 -10.91 21.60
N THR A 45 26.83 -11.62 22.72
CA THR A 45 25.88 -11.67 23.82
C THR A 45 25.78 -10.28 24.46
N VAL A 46 24.74 -9.53 24.08
CA VAL A 46 24.27 -8.39 24.89
C VAL A 46 23.02 -8.84 25.64
N SER A 47 23.25 -9.20 26.91
CA SER A 47 22.24 -9.36 27.94
C SER A 47 21.43 -8.06 28.06
N SER A 48 20.15 -8.11 27.73
CA SER A 48 19.20 -7.02 27.99
C SER A 48 18.16 -7.51 28.98
N ALA A 49 18.21 -6.96 30.19
CA ALA A 49 17.20 -7.14 31.22
C ALA A 49 15.85 -6.53 30.80
N PRO A 50 14.72 -7.01 31.34
CA PRO A 50 13.42 -6.39 31.09
C PRO A 50 13.29 -5.10 31.91
N VAL A 51 13.26 -3.96 31.23
CA VAL A 51 12.75 -2.72 31.83
C VAL A 51 11.23 -2.72 31.67
N ALA A 52 10.53 -2.99 32.77
CA ALA A 52 9.11 -2.73 32.89
C ALA A 52 8.89 -1.21 32.79
N SER A 53 8.37 -0.76 31.64
CA SER A 53 8.00 0.64 31.43
C SER A 53 6.50 0.79 31.67
N SER A 54 6.15 1.34 32.83
CA SER A 54 4.80 1.79 33.15
C SER A 54 4.56 3.13 32.46
N GLN A 55 3.72 3.14 31.43
CA GLN A 55 3.31 4.36 30.77
C GLN A 55 1.90 4.76 31.25
N PRO A 56 1.73 5.88 31.97
CA PRO A 56 0.42 6.40 32.30
C PRO A 56 -0.23 7.06 31.07
N ALA A 57 -1.54 6.85 30.96
CA ALA A 57 -2.41 7.54 30.02
C ALA A 57 -2.44 9.04 30.34
N ALA A 58 -2.10 9.87 29.34
CA ALA A 58 -2.43 11.28 29.33
C ALA A 58 -3.02 11.61 27.96
N ALA A 59 -4.35 11.61 27.90
CA ALA A 59 -5.11 12.20 26.82
C ALA A 59 -5.01 13.73 26.96
N THR A 60 -4.25 14.37 26.09
CA THR A 60 -4.40 15.79 25.82
C THR A 60 -5.22 15.94 24.54
N ALA A 61 -6.44 16.45 24.70
CA ALA A 61 -7.24 16.99 23.63
C ALA A 61 -6.47 18.14 22.97
N ILE A 62 -6.11 17.97 21.70
CA ILE A 62 -5.68 19.08 20.85
C ILE A 62 -6.96 19.63 20.23
N ASP A 63 -7.37 20.77 20.78
CA ASP A 63 -8.38 21.67 20.22
C ASP A 63 -7.80 22.24 18.92
N ASN A 64 -8.24 21.73 17.76
CA ASN A 64 -7.89 22.29 16.47
C ASN A 64 -8.81 23.50 16.20
N PRO A 65 -8.28 24.73 16.09
CA PRO A 65 -9.11 25.87 15.72
C PRO A 65 -9.67 25.73 14.30
N PRO A 66 -10.83 26.34 14.00
CA PRO A 66 -11.41 26.37 12.66
C PRO A 66 -10.44 27.04 11.69
N ARG A 67 -10.00 26.29 10.68
CA ARG A 67 -9.19 26.80 9.58
C ARG A 67 -10.06 27.71 8.73
N GLU A 68 -9.86 29.01 8.89
CA GLU A 68 -10.47 30.04 8.04
C GLU A 68 -10.10 29.82 6.58
N GLU A 69 -11.14 29.77 5.78
CA GLU A 69 -11.21 29.72 4.33
C GLU A 69 -10.58 30.98 3.74
N THR A 70 -9.36 30.86 3.20
CA THR A 70 -8.73 31.93 2.42
C THR A 70 -8.98 31.69 0.93
N THR A 71 -10.12 32.20 0.49
CA THR A 71 -10.35 32.97 -0.75
C THR A 71 -9.18 33.01 -1.74
N GLU A 72 -9.37 32.32 -2.86
CA GLU A 72 -9.30 32.85 -4.22
C GLU A 72 -8.14 33.82 -4.56
N ARG A 73 -7.16 33.31 -5.31
CA ARG A 73 -6.37 34.14 -6.22
C ARG A 73 -6.25 33.45 -7.58
N ASN A 74 -7.21 33.76 -8.44
CA ASN A 74 -7.11 33.63 -9.89
C ASN A 74 -5.86 34.40 -10.35
N ALA A 75 -4.80 33.67 -10.72
CA ALA A 75 -3.70 34.21 -11.50
C ALA A 75 -3.79 33.59 -12.91
N THR A 76 -4.47 34.32 -13.79
CA THR A 76 -4.42 34.10 -15.24
C THR A 76 -3.00 34.42 -15.71
N THR A 77 -2.18 33.39 -15.85
CA THR A 77 -0.89 33.49 -16.54
C THR A 77 -1.15 33.40 -18.04
N GLU A 78 -0.97 34.52 -18.74
CA GLU A 78 -0.92 34.57 -20.21
C GLU A 78 0.23 33.70 -20.70
N GLN A 79 -0.13 32.53 -21.21
CA GLN A 79 0.76 31.57 -21.83
C GLN A 79 1.15 32.08 -23.21
N SER A 80 2.33 32.71 -23.29
CA SER A 80 2.96 33.15 -24.54
C SER A 80 3.08 31.97 -25.52
N ALA A 81 2.36 32.08 -26.64
CA ALA A 81 2.26 31.06 -27.68
C ALA A 81 3.60 30.88 -28.42
N SER A 82 4.36 29.86 -28.03
CA SER A 82 5.43 29.30 -28.85
C SER A 82 4.83 28.22 -29.78
N PRO A 83 5.20 28.15 -31.07
CA PRO A 83 4.65 27.16 -31.99
C PRO A 83 5.07 25.74 -31.54
N ASN A 84 4.16 25.06 -30.86
CA ASN A 84 4.30 23.69 -30.41
C ASN A 84 4.38 22.74 -31.61
N THR A 85 5.60 22.41 -32.03
CA THR A 85 5.87 21.13 -32.70
C THR A 85 5.37 20.06 -31.76
N SER A 86 4.18 19.52 -32.07
CA SER A 86 3.53 18.49 -31.27
C SER A 86 4.30 17.21 -31.49
N VAL A 87 5.39 17.05 -30.73
CA VAL A 87 5.93 15.74 -30.44
C VAL A 87 4.76 15.00 -29.81
N VAL A 88 4.22 14.01 -30.52
CA VAL A 88 3.23 13.08 -30.00
C VAL A 88 3.97 12.27 -28.93
N THR A 89 4.11 12.86 -27.75
CA THR A 89 4.51 12.11 -26.57
C THR A 89 3.32 11.23 -26.28
N TYR A 90 3.47 9.92 -26.47
CA TYR A 90 2.57 8.95 -25.89
C TYR A 90 2.65 9.10 -24.38
N ARG A 91 1.86 10.03 -23.83
CA ARG A 91 1.62 10.12 -22.39
C ARG A 91 0.63 9.02 -22.08
N VAL A 92 1.18 7.84 -21.82
CA VAL A 92 0.40 6.77 -21.24
C VAL A 92 -0.16 7.29 -19.91
N ASP A 93 -1.47 7.21 -19.75
CA ASP A 93 -2.16 7.72 -18.57
C ASP A 93 -1.71 6.89 -17.35
N PRO A 94 -1.04 7.49 -16.35
CA PRO A 94 -0.58 6.77 -15.17
C PRO A 94 -1.74 6.11 -14.41
N ASN A 95 -2.97 6.61 -14.54
CA ASN A 95 -4.15 6.03 -13.91
C ASN A 95 -4.55 4.67 -14.51
N VAL A 96 -4.05 4.31 -15.70
CA VAL A 96 -4.24 2.98 -16.28
C VAL A 96 -3.43 1.92 -15.52
N PHE A 97 -2.28 2.31 -14.97
CA PHE A 97 -1.34 1.42 -14.28
C PHE A 97 -1.53 1.48 -12.77
N PHE A 98 -1.90 2.65 -12.27
CA PHE A 98 -2.15 2.96 -10.88
C PHE A 98 -3.56 3.55 -10.75
N PRO A 99 -4.61 2.70 -10.85
CA PRO A 99 -5.98 3.19 -10.82
C PRO A 99 -6.30 3.86 -9.47
N PRO A 100 -7.07 4.95 -9.48
CA PRO A 100 -7.40 5.68 -8.27
C PRO A 100 -8.16 4.78 -7.29
N SER A 101 -7.67 4.72 -6.05
CA SER A 101 -8.28 4.00 -4.94
C SER A 101 -7.78 4.58 -3.61
N GLN A 102 -8.29 4.10 -2.48
CA GLN A 102 -7.79 4.53 -1.17
C GLN A 102 -6.28 4.27 -0.98
N GLY A 103 -5.74 3.17 -1.51
CA GLY A 103 -4.32 2.86 -1.42
C GLY A 103 -3.45 3.54 -2.48
N HIS A 104 -4.06 4.14 -3.50
CA HIS A 104 -3.35 4.82 -4.57
C HIS A 104 -2.55 6.01 -4.06
N GLU A 105 -3.18 6.94 -3.33
CA GLU A 105 -2.51 8.14 -2.83
C GLU A 105 -1.43 7.80 -1.80
N LEU A 106 -1.74 6.86 -0.89
CA LEU A 106 -0.77 6.37 0.08
C LEU A 106 0.46 5.73 -0.59
N ALA A 107 0.26 4.89 -1.62
CA ALA A 107 1.37 4.28 -2.35
C ALA A 107 2.16 5.31 -3.17
N ARG A 108 1.47 6.25 -3.84
CA ARG A 108 2.10 7.32 -4.61
C ARG A 108 3.00 8.16 -3.71
N ASP A 109 2.49 8.62 -2.57
CA ASP A 109 3.17 9.60 -1.73
C ASP A 109 4.27 8.99 -0.86
N ASN A 110 4.30 7.66 -0.67
CA ASN A 110 5.27 7.01 0.22
C ASN A 110 6.20 6.02 -0.50
N CYS A 111 5.73 5.34 -1.55
CA CYS A 111 6.54 4.33 -2.24
C CYS A 111 7.30 4.92 -3.45
N LEU A 112 6.72 5.91 -4.14
CA LEU A 112 7.34 6.50 -5.33
C LEU A 112 8.45 7.51 -5.02
N ASN A 113 8.64 7.87 -3.75
CA ASN A 113 9.78 8.70 -3.32
C ASN A 113 11.11 7.94 -3.38
N CYS A 114 11.10 6.60 -3.27
CA CYS A 114 12.30 5.78 -3.28
C CYS A 114 12.40 4.86 -4.50
N HIS A 115 11.30 4.62 -5.20
CA HIS A 115 11.23 3.71 -6.33
C HIS A 115 10.52 4.38 -7.51
N GLN A 116 10.99 4.07 -8.72
CA GLN A 116 10.30 4.52 -9.92
C GLN A 116 9.05 3.68 -10.15
N LEU A 117 8.02 4.29 -10.74
CA LEU A 117 6.77 3.61 -11.09
C LEU A 117 7.02 2.36 -11.96
N ILE A 118 8.00 2.43 -12.86
CA ILE A 118 8.36 1.34 -13.76
C ILE A 118 8.84 0.09 -13.00
N THR A 119 9.49 0.27 -11.85
CA THR A 119 9.91 -0.86 -11.00
C THR A 119 8.69 -1.67 -10.55
N PHE A 120 7.58 -1.01 -10.21
CA PHE A 120 6.35 -1.70 -9.82
C PHE A 120 5.73 -2.49 -10.96
N ALA A 121 5.79 -1.98 -12.21
CA ALA A 121 5.25 -2.71 -13.36
C ALA A 121 5.98 -4.05 -13.61
N TYR A 122 7.28 -4.14 -13.30
CA TYR A 122 8.05 -5.38 -13.43
C TYR A 122 8.08 -6.24 -12.16
N VAL A 123 7.99 -5.63 -10.97
CA VAL A 123 7.99 -6.35 -9.69
C VAL A 123 6.58 -6.79 -9.36
N ARG A 124 6.16 -7.89 -9.97
CA ARG A 124 4.83 -8.48 -9.79
C ARG A 124 4.89 -9.59 -8.76
N LYS A 125 4.10 -9.47 -7.68
CA LYS A 125 4.13 -10.41 -6.55
C LYS A 125 2.72 -10.84 -6.20
N THR A 126 2.55 -12.08 -5.76
CA THR A 126 1.30 -12.49 -5.10
C THR A 126 1.07 -11.66 -3.85
N ARG A 127 -0.16 -11.68 -3.31
CA ARG A 127 -0.49 -11.01 -2.05
C ARG A 127 0.50 -11.37 -0.93
N ASP A 128 0.78 -12.65 -0.73
CA ASP A 128 1.78 -13.09 0.25
C ASP A 128 3.18 -12.58 -0.05
N GLY A 129 3.54 -12.49 -1.33
CA GLY A 129 4.81 -11.90 -1.76
C GLY A 129 4.93 -10.42 -1.41
N TRP A 130 3.84 -9.66 -1.52
CA TRP A 130 3.75 -8.27 -1.07
C TRP A 130 3.82 -8.15 0.45
N MET A 131 3.15 -9.02 1.20
CA MET A 131 3.24 -9.02 2.66
C MET A 131 4.65 -9.39 3.18
N ARG A 132 5.38 -10.25 2.46
CA ARG A 132 6.81 -10.46 2.74
C ARG A 132 7.68 -9.26 2.33
N ASN A 133 7.31 -8.54 1.28
CA ASN A 133 8.03 -7.32 0.90
C ASN A 133 7.84 -6.19 1.94
N ARG A 134 6.67 -6.14 2.57
CA ARG A 134 6.31 -5.23 3.66
C ARG A 134 7.30 -5.27 4.81
N THR A 135 7.74 -6.45 5.24
CA THR A 135 8.67 -6.58 6.38
C THR A 135 10.01 -5.88 6.11
N ASN A 136 10.42 -5.75 4.85
CA ASN A 136 11.68 -5.09 4.46
C ASN A 136 11.54 -3.57 4.30
N HIS A 137 10.31 -3.05 4.27
CA HIS A 137 10.04 -1.64 4.00
C HIS A 137 9.34 -0.91 5.14
N VAL A 138 8.75 -1.63 6.10
CA VAL A 138 8.01 -1.03 7.23
C VAL A 138 8.85 0.02 7.99
N GLY A 139 10.17 -0.22 8.15
CA GLY A 139 11.06 0.75 8.79
C GLY A 139 11.29 2.05 8.00
N ARG A 140 11.01 2.07 6.69
CA ARG A 140 11.03 3.28 5.85
C ARG A 140 9.68 4.00 5.82
N LEU A 141 8.64 3.38 6.37
CA LEU A 141 7.28 3.90 6.46
C LEU A 141 6.95 4.26 7.91
N SER A 142 7.93 4.72 8.68
CA SER A 142 7.81 5.00 10.12
C SER A 142 6.75 6.06 10.46
N ASP A 143 6.43 6.92 9.50
CA ASP A 143 5.48 8.02 9.67
C ASP A 143 4.04 7.59 9.39
N LEU A 144 3.83 6.34 8.95
CA LEU A 144 2.50 5.78 8.67
C LEU A 144 2.04 4.85 9.79
N SER A 145 0.73 4.81 10.01
CA SER A 145 0.12 3.81 10.89
C SER A 145 0.19 2.41 10.27
N GLU A 146 0.16 1.38 11.11
CA GLU A 146 0.09 -0.03 10.67
C GLU A 146 -1.08 -0.28 9.71
N GLU A 147 -2.22 0.38 9.95
CA GLU A 147 -3.41 0.33 9.08
C GLU A 147 -3.13 0.93 7.70
N GLN A 148 -2.52 2.12 7.63
CA GLN A 148 -2.16 2.76 6.37
C GLN A 148 -1.17 1.91 5.57
N ILE A 149 -0.19 1.30 6.26
CA ILE A 149 0.75 0.37 5.63
C ILE A 149 -0.02 -0.84 5.08
N GLY A 150 -0.96 -1.40 5.84
CA GLY A 150 -1.85 -2.46 5.35
C GLY A 150 -2.59 -2.07 4.06
N ILE A 151 -3.19 -0.88 4.03
CA ILE A 151 -3.91 -0.35 2.85
C ILE A 151 -2.99 -0.26 1.62
N ILE A 152 -1.75 0.23 1.79
CA ILE A 152 -0.77 0.30 0.69
C ILE A 152 -0.52 -1.10 0.11
N TYR A 153 -0.20 -2.07 0.96
CA TYR A 153 0.20 -3.39 0.49
C TYR A 153 -0.96 -4.21 -0.08
N GLU A 154 -2.18 -4.04 0.43
CA GLU A 154 -3.38 -4.62 -0.17
C GLU A 154 -3.69 -4.01 -1.54
N TYR A 155 -3.51 -2.70 -1.69
CA TYR A 155 -3.64 -2.03 -2.99
C TYR A 155 -2.60 -2.55 -3.99
N LEU A 156 -1.32 -2.59 -3.63
CA LEU A 156 -0.26 -3.12 -4.49
C LEU A 156 -0.52 -4.58 -4.89
N ALA A 157 -1.00 -5.42 -3.97
CA ALA A 157 -1.38 -6.79 -4.28
C ALA A 157 -2.56 -6.90 -5.26
N THR A 158 -3.47 -5.93 -5.23
CA THR A 158 -4.63 -5.90 -6.13
C THR A 158 -4.23 -5.49 -7.54
N ILE A 159 -3.42 -4.44 -7.68
CA ILE A 159 -3.10 -3.86 -9.00
C ILE A 159 -1.80 -4.39 -9.62
N ILE A 160 -0.92 -4.99 -8.82
CA ILE A 160 0.42 -5.49 -9.23
C ILE A 160 0.62 -6.94 -8.72
N ASN A 161 -0.32 -7.82 -9.07
CA ASN A 161 -0.17 -9.27 -8.90
C ASN A 161 0.44 -9.90 -10.17
N PRO A 162 0.78 -11.20 -10.22
CA PRO A 162 1.27 -11.88 -11.43
C PRO A 162 0.20 -12.22 -12.46
N ASP A 163 -1.09 -12.21 -12.09
CA ASP A 163 -2.20 -12.71 -12.91
C ASP A 163 -2.72 -11.67 -13.92
N LEU A 164 -2.47 -10.37 -13.69
CA LEU A 164 -2.76 -9.32 -14.68
C LEU A 164 -1.81 -9.42 -15.91
N PRO A 165 -2.08 -8.79 -17.05
CA PRO A 165 -1.07 -8.65 -18.11
C PRO A 165 0.02 -7.66 -17.68
N ILE A 166 1.26 -7.87 -18.15
CA ILE A 166 2.29 -6.81 -18.04
C ILE A 166 1.83 -5.72 -19.01
N PRO A 167 1.65 -4.48 -18.54
CA PRO A 167 1.20 -3.42 -19.42
C PRO A 167 2.31 -3.04 -20.41
N ASP A 168 1.93 -2.58 -21.59
CA ASP A 168 2.88 -2.13 -22.60
C ASP A 168 3.50 -0.80 -22.18
N ILE A 169 4.79 -0.82 -21.82
CA ILE A 169 5.53 0.36 -21.36
C ILE A 169 6.39 0.85 -22.52
N PRO A 170 6.15 2.06 -23.04
CA PRO A 170 6.94 2.56 -24.15
C PRO A 170 8.40 2.73 -23.70
N MET A 171 9.34 2.30 -24.54
CA MET A 171 10.76 2.30 -24.21
C MET A 171 11.30 3.70 -23.89
N SER A 172 10.64 4.75 -24.38
CA SER A 172 10.92 6.14 -24.03
C SER A 172 10.85 6.44 -22.53
N TRP A 173 10.10 5.66 -21.75
CA TRP A 173 9.99 5.87 -20.30
C TRP A 173 11.17 5.27 -19.53
N VAL A 174 11.70 4.13 -20.00
CA VAL A 174 12.83 3.44 -19.38
C VAL A 174 14.11 4.28 -19.44
N CYS A 175 14.30 5.07 -20.51
CA CYS A 175 15.53 5.84 -20.74
C CYS A 175 15.43 7.32 -20.29
N SER A 176 14.30 7.74 -19.72
CA SER A 176 14.03 9.16 -19.40
C SER A 176 14.36 9.56 -17.95
N SER A 177 14.91 8.63 -17.17
CA SER A 177 15.11 8.79 -15.72
C SER A 177 16.56 8.83 -15.29
#